data_AF-A0A1H8I261-F1
#
_entry.id   AF-A0A1H8I261-F1
#
_cell.length_a   1.000
_cell.length_b   1.000
_cell.length_c   1.000
_cell.angle_alpha   90.00
_cell.angle_beta   90.00
_cell.angle_gamma   90.00
#
_symmetry.space_group_name_H-M   'P 1'
#
loop_
_entity.id
_entity.type
_entity.pdbx_description
1 polymer ?
#
loop_
_entity_poly.entity_id
_entity_poly.type
_entity_poly.pdbx_seq_one_letter_code
_entity_poly.pdbx_strand_id
1 'polypeptide(L)'
;MEKVNVMKALGIMYGIPLIALLIGTVGGYYVLKNTIGGDMLEVYSMLIGFAFTGLAYLGIKLKDAKLRDSREYMPTVTRVMIDLDTVDTL
;
A
#
# COMPACT_ATOMS: atom_id res chain seq x y z
N MET A 1 -5.75 -0.05 20.55
CA MET A 1 -4.97 0.48 19.43
C MET A 1 -3.76 -0.42 19.23
N GLU A 2 -3.85 -1.45 18.38
CA GLU A 2 -2.62 -2.12 17.91
C GLU A 2 -1.77 -1.06 17.22
N LYS A 3 -0.52 -0.87 17.66
CA LYS A 3 0.41 0.05 17.02
C LYS A 3 0.68 -0.49 15.62
N VAL A 4 -0.04 0.02 14.63
CA VAL A 4 0.25 -0.24 13.22
C VAL A 4 1.72 0.11 13.03
N ASN A 5 2.55 -0.89 12.78
CA ASN A 5 3.98 -0.67 12.67
C ASN A 5 4.21 0.08 11.34
N VAL A 6 4.37 1.40 11.45
CA VAL A 6 4.51 2.33 10.32
C VAL A 6 5.64 1.86 9.39
N MET A 7 6.72 1.31 9.95
CA MET A 7 7.84 0.78 9.17
C MET A 7 7.42 -0.43 8.31
N LYS A 8 6.59 -1.32 8.86
CA LYS A 8 6.03 -2.46 8.10
C LYS A 8 5.06 -1.98 7.03
N ALA A 9 4.23 -0.98 7.33
CA ALA A 9 3.28 -0.42 6.37
C ALA A 9 4.00 0.25 5.19
N LEU A 10 5.01 1.07 5.47
CA LEU A 10 5.86 1.69 4.45
C LEU A 10 6.59 0.63 3.62
N GLY A 11 7.13 -0.41 4.28
CA GLY A 11 7.79 -1.53 3.61
C GLY A 11 6.88 -2.24 2.60
N ILE A 12 5.59 -2.41 2.90
CA ILE A 12 4.62 -3.01 1.97
C ILE A 12 4.25 -2.03 0.86
N MET A 13 3.97 -0.77 1.22
CA MET A 13 3.49 0.27 0.30
C MET A 13 4.51 0.60 -0.79
N TYR A 14 5.81 0.55 -0.47
CA TYR A 14 6.88 0.82 -1.42
C TYR A 14 7.60 -0.45 -1.89
N GLY A 15 7.77 -1.46 -1.02
CA GLY A 15 8.50 -2.68 -1.36
C GLY A 15 7.80 -3.52 -2.42
N ILE A 16 6.47 -3.70 -2.33
CA ILE A 16 5.72 -4.46 -3.34
C ILE A 16 5.81 -3.82 -4.73
N PRO A 17 5.54 -2.50 -4.90
CA PRO A 17 5.72 -1.83 -6.18
C PRO A 17 7.15 -1.94 -6.75
N LEU A 18 8.17 -1.87 -5.89
CA LEU A 18 9.57 -1.94 -6.30
C LEU A 18 9.94 -3.35 -6.79
N ILE A 19 9.51 -4.40 -6.07
CA ILE A 19 9.69 -5.79 -6.51
C ILE A 19 8.93 -6.04 -7.82
N ALA A 20 7.70 -5.54 -7.93
CA ALA A 20 6.91 -5.65 -9.15
C ALA A 20 7.59 -4.97 -10.35
N LEU A 21 8.25 -3.82 -10.14
CA LEU A 21 9.03 -3.14 -11.18
C LEU A 21 10.20 -4.00 -11.65
N LEU A 22 10.97 -4.54 -10.70
CA LEU A 22 12.13 -5.38 -11.02
C LEU A 22 11.71 -6.64 -11.78
N ILE A 23 10.69 -7.34 -11.30
CA ILE A 23 10.19 -8.55 -11.95
C ILE A 23 9.57 -8.21 -13.32
N GLY A 24 8.80 -7.14 -13.42
CA GLY A 24 8.17 -6.72 -14.68
C GLY A 24 9.20 -6.33 -15.74
N THR A 25 10.23 -5.59 -15.37
CA THR A 25 11.28 -5.17 -16.30
C THR A 25 12.22 -6.32 -16.67
N VAL A 26 12.74 -7.06 -15.68
CA VAL A 26 13.67 -8.19 -15.94
C VAL A 26 12.94 -9.34 -16.61
N GLY A 27 11.78 -9.74 -16.08
CA GLY A 27 10.93 -10.77 -16.67
C GLY A 27 10.44 -10.37 -18.06
N GLY A 28 10.01 -9.12 -18.23
CA GLY A 28 9.62 -8.56 -19.52
C GLY A 28 10.77 -8.61 -20.53
N TYR A 29 11.99 -8.24 -20.15
CA TYR A 29 13.15 -8.33 -21.02
C TYR A 29 13.43 -9.76 -21.48
N TYR A 30 13.47 -10.74 -20.57
CA TYR A 30 13.73 -12.14 -20.92
C TYR A 30 12.62 -12.76 -21.79
N VAL A 31 11.36 -12.46 -21.49
CA VAL A 31 10.22 -12.99 -22.26
C VAL A 31 10.19 -12.37 -23.66
N LEU A 32 10.39 -11.06 -23.74
CA LEU A 32 10.21 -10.30 -24.98
C LEU A 32 11.44 -10.35 -25.90
N LYS A 33 12.61 -10.72 -25.37
CA LYS A 33 13.86 -10.90 -26.11
C LYS A 33 13.70 -11.84 -27.31
N ASN A 34 12.91 -12.91 -27.16
CA ASN A 34 12.71 -13.89 -28.22
C ASN A 34 11.62 -13.49 -29.24
N THR A 35 10.82 -12.47 -28.96
CA THR A 35 9.65 -12.10 -29.78
C THR A 35 9.86 -10.81 -30.58
N ILE A 36 10.42 -9.78 -29.95
CA ILE A 36 10.52 -8.42 -30.54
C ILE A 36 11.95 -8.04 -30.91
N GLY A 37 12.96 -8.73 -30.35
CA GLY A 37 14.41 -8.56 -30.57
C GLY A 37 14.87 -7.33 -31.38
N GLY A 38 15.48 -6.34 -30.71
CA GLY A 38 16.02 -5.13 -31.34
C GLY A 38 16.09 -3.95 -30.36
N ASP A 39 16.40 -2.75 -30.87
CA ASP A 39 16.59 -1.53 -30.07
C ASP A 39 15.37 -1.11 -29.23
N MET A 40 14.17 -1.53 -29.63
CA MET A 40 12.93 -1.20 -28.90
C MET A 40 12.65 -2.15 -27.73
N LEU A 41 13.39 -3.24 -27.58
CA LEU A 41 13.17 -4.26 -26.54
C LEU A 41 13.23 -3.64 -25.13
N GLU A 42 14.19 -2.75 -24.89
CA GLU A 42 14.40 -2.09 -23.61
C GLU A 42 13.24 -1.14 -23.26
N VAL A 43 12.70 -0.44 -24.25
CA VAL A 43 11.57 0.48 -24.05
C VAL A 43 10.31 -0.30 -23.69
N TYR A 44 10.03 -1.39 -24.41
CA TYR A 44 8.86 -2.22 -24.10
C TYR A 44 8.99 -2.94 -22.75
N SER A 45 10.17 -3.45 -22.39
CA SER A 45 10.36 -4.09 -21.08
C SER A 45 10.20 -3.09 -19.94
N MET A 46 10.69 -1.85 -20.10
CA MET A 46 10.49 -0.77 -19.13
C MET A 46 9.00 -0.41 -18.99
N LEU A 47 8.28 -0.29 -20.11
CA LEU A 47 6.84 0.00 -20.10
C LEU A 47 6.04 -1.11 -19.40
N ILE A 48 6.38 -2.37 -19.64
CA ILE A 48 5.77 -3.52 -18.95
C ILE A 48 6.05 -3.45 -17.46
N GLY A 49 7.30 -3.13 -17.07
CA GLY A 49 7.67 -2.90 -15.68
C GLY A 49 6.80 -1.85 -14.99
N PHE A 50 6.67 -0.66 -15.61
CA PHE A 50 5.82 0.41 -15.06
C PHE A 50 4.34 0.03 -15.00
N ALA A 51 3.82 -0.67 -16.02
CA ALA A 51 2.45 -1.16 -16.01
C ALA A 51 2.23 -2.13 -14.83
N PHE A 52 3.16 -3.06 -14.59
CA PHE A 52 3.10 -3.98 -13.46
C PHE A 52 3.15 -3.27 -12.11
N THR A 53 4.02 -2.28 -11.95
CA THR A 53 4.09 -1.44 -10.76
C THR A 53 2.81 -0.66 -10.53
N GLY A 54 2.22 -0.09 -11.59
CA GLY A 54 0.93 0.61 -11.53
C GLY A 54 -0.19 -0.31 -11.05
N LEU A 55 -0.26 -1.53 -11.58
CA LEU A 55 -1.23 -2.54 -11.13
C LEU A 55 -1.01 -2.95 -9.66
N ALA A 56 0.24 -3.14 -9.25
CA ALA A 56 0.58 -3.46 -7.86
C ALA A 56 0.14 -2.33 -6.91
N TYR A 57 0.40 -1.07 -7.27
CA TYR A 57 -0.02 0.09 -6.49
C TYR A 57 -1.55 0.21 -6.42
N LEU A 58 -2.26 0.02 -7.53
CA LEU A 58 -3.72 0.01 -7.56
C LEU A 58 -4.30 -1.11 -6.68
N GLY A 59 -3.71 -2.30 -6.71
CA GLY A 59 -4.12 -3.41 -5.85
C GLY A 59 -3.98 -3.10 -4.36
N ILE A 60 -2.88 -2.45 -3.96
CA ILE A 60 -2.68 -1.99 -2.57
C ILE A 60 -3.74 -0.93 -2.22
N LYS A 61 -3.95 0.06 -3.08
CA LYS A 61 -4.90 1.16 -2.86
C LYS A 61 -6.34 0.67 -2.72
N LEU A 62 -6.75 -0.33 -3.50
CA LEU A 62 -8.08 -0.94 -3.41
C LEU A 62 -8.30 -1.67 -2.08
N LYS A 63 -7.28 -2.37 -1.57
CA LYS A 63 -7.35 -3.02 -0.27
C LYS A 63 -7.41 -2.02 0.88
N ASP A 64 -6.60 -0.97 0.81
CA ASP A 64 -6.59 0.10 1.81
C ASP A 64 -7.95 0.84 1.87
N ALA A 65 -8.53 1.13 0.70
CA ALA A 65 -9.88 1.71 0.59
C ALA A 65 -10.95 0.81 1.22
N LYS A 66 -10.85 -0.52 1.04
CA LYS A 66 -11.78 -1.50 1.62
C LYS A 66 -11.66 -1.62 3.14
N LEU A 67 -10.46 -1.42 3.71
CA LEU A 67 -10.27 -1.34 5.17
C LEU A 67 -10.85 -0.04 5.74
N ARG A 68 -10.71 1.09 5.03
CA ARG A 68 -11.23 2.38 5.48
C ARG A 68 -12.76 2.46 5.47
N ASP A 69 -13.40 1.71 4.59
CA ASP A 69 -14.87 1.65 4.47
C ASP A 69 -15.53 0.84 5.62
N SER A 70 -14.77 -0.02 6.31
CA SER A 70 -15.29 -0.91 7.36
C SER A 70 -15.59 -0.24 8.71
N ARG A 71 -15.56 1.10 8.82
CA ARG A 71 -15.93 1.90 10.02
C ARG A 71 -15.19 1.59 11.34
N GLU A 72 -14.23 0.65 11.36
CA GLU A 72 -13.47 0.27 12.58
C GLU A 72 -12.49 1.37 13.06
N TYR A 73 -12.22 2.36 12.20
CA TYR A 73 -11.36 3.52 12.50
C TYR A 73 -12.14 4.79 12.89
N MET A 74 -13.46 4.69 13.14
CA MET A 74 -14.23 5.86 13.56
C MET A 74 -13.90 6.16 15.03
N PRO A 75 -13.29 7.31 15.36
CA PRO A 75 -12.96 7.64 16.74
C PRO A 75 -14.27 7.83 17.52
N THR A 76 -14.59 6.89 18.39
CA THR A 76 -15.68 7.05 19.35
C THR A 76 -15.27 8.14 20.32
N VAL A 77 -15.95 9.30 20.25
CA VAL A 77 -15.80 10.38 21.23
C VAL A 77 -16.36 9.88 22.56
N THR A 78 -15.51 9.29 23.39
CA THR A 78 -15.86 8.96 24.78
C THR A 78 -15.78 10.24 25.60
N ARG A 79 -16.96 10.84 25.84
CA ARG A 79 -17.09 11.92 26.83
C ARG A 79 -16.73 11.34 28.20
N VAL A 80 -15.65 11.84 28.80
CA VAL A 80 -15.30 11.55 30.19
C VAL A 80 -16.25 12.36 31.07
N MET A 81 -17.22 11.69 31.71
CA MET A 81 -18.00 12.29 32.79
C MET A 81 -17.14 12.21 34.05
N ILE A 82 -16.52 13.32 34.45
CA ILE A 82 -15.93 13.44 35.78
C ILE A 82 -17.10 13.68 36.73
N ASP A 83 -17.41 12.69 37.56
CA ASP A 83 -18.36 12.79 38.64
C ASP A 83 -17.74 13.66 39.75
N LEU A 84 -18.33 14.83 39.99
CA LEU A 84 -17.85 15.84 40.93
C LEU A 84 -18.57 15.74 42.29
N ASP A 85 -19.00 14.55 42.71
CA ASP A 85 -19.89 14.40 43.88
C ASP A 85 -19.14 14.20 45.22
N THR A 86 -17.90 14.68 45.35
CA THR A 86 -17.07 14.43 46.56
C THR A 86 -16.57 15.69 47.29
N VAL A 87 -17.17 16.86 47.05
CA VAL A 87 -16.75 18.10 47.73
C VAL A 87 -17.92 18.82 48.37
N ASP A 88 -18.67 18.16 49.26
CA ASP A 88 -19.64 18.86 50.14
C ASP A 88 -19.91 18.12 51.48
N THR A 89 -18.89 17.48 52.06
CA THR A 89 -18.94 17.04 53.47
C THR A 89 -17.62 17.31 54.19
N LEU A 90 -17.35 18.59 54.50
CA LEU A 90 -16.47 19.01 55.59
C LEU A 90 -17.06 20.24 56.28
#